data_AF-A0AAD7D4T7-F1
#
_entry.id   AF-A0AAD7D4T7-F1
#
_cell.length_a   1.000
_cell.length_b   1.000
_cell.length_c   1.000
_cell.angle_alpha   90.00
_cell.angle_beta   90.00
_cell.angle_gamma   90.00
#
_symmetry.space_group_name_H-M   'P 1'
#
loop_
_entity.id
_entity.type
_entity.pdbx_description
1 polymer ?
#
loop_
_entity_poly.entity_id
_entity_poly.type
_entity_poly.pdbx_seq_one_letter_code
_entity_poly.pdbx_strand_id
1 'polypeptide(L)'
;MAPKIRRSKCQICTTNESKYTCSGCATVYCSVPCYKKHKEVPCSPEKGEETNEAEASSHSAQPDEPPPEPPLEDEDAPPLRLLTSLKWPYVPDESAYPDPLKRDDPKPLQTRQYEAIAMSPAIRTTLAAHPNLPGLLTSIDKLRGPDREHALQRALGVTAPEITPASGGGDLSEDVLALRALAEAVEAAVRGDKTSALGLDWGE
;
A
#
# COMPACT_ATOMS: atom_id res chain seq x y z
N MET A 1 -4.61 41.03 -10.60
CA MET A 1 -3.57 41.50 -9.66
C MET A 1 -3.65 40.59 -8.44
N ALA A 2 -2.68 39.69 -8.23
CA ALA A 2 -2.75 38.72 -7.13
C ALA A 2 -2.53 39.42 -5.77
N PRO A 3 -3.31 39.08 -4.72
CA PRO A 3 -3.13 39.68 -3.40
C PRO A 3 -1.77 39.27 -2.83
N LYS A 4 -0.94 40.27 -2.51
CA LYS A 4 0.35 40.06 -1.84
C LYS A 4 0.09 39.63 -0.40
N ILE A 5 0.23 38.34 -0.11
CA ILE A 5 0.20 37.81 1.25
C ILE A 5 1.32 38.49 2.04
N ARG A 6 0.97 39.26 3.07
CA ARG A 6 1.95 39.90 3.95
C ARG A 6 2.63 38.83 4.79
N ARG A 7 3.95 38.76 4.71
CA ARG A 7 4.74 37.83 5.53
C ARG A 7 4.79 38.34 6.96
N SER A 8 4.66 37.44 7.93
CA SER A 8 4.83 37.76 9.34
C SER A 8 6.29 38.12 9.64
N LYS A 9 6.55 38.75 10.80
CA LYS A 9 7.92 39.04 11.24
C LYS A 9 8.57 37.76 11.77
N CYS A 10 9.88 37.65 11.63
CA CYS A 10 10.70 36.58 12.21
C CYS A 10 10.44 36.45 13.72
N GLN A 11 10.07 35.27 14.21
CA GLN A 11 9.83 35.03 15.64
C GLN A 11 11.11 35.01 16.49
N ILE A 12 12.30 35.01 15.84
CA ILE A 12 13.60 34.92 16.51
C ILE A 12 14.24 36.29 16.70
N CYS A 13 14.18 37.16 15.69
CA CYS A 13 14.76 38.50 15.77
C CYS A 13 13.72 39.61 15.81
N THR A 14 12.45 39.34 15.46
CA THR A 14 11.31 40.29 15.40
C THR A 14 11.50 41.53 14.54
N THR A 15 12.64 41.64 13.84
CA THR A 15 13.05 42.81 13.06
C THR A 15 12.76 42.66 11.58
N ASN A 16 13.07 41.49 11.01
CA ASN A 16 12.97 41.22 9.58
C ASN A 16 11.72 40.39 9.25
N GLU A 17 11.20 40.51 8.04
CA GLU A 17 10.15 39.63 7.52
C GLU A 17 10.62 38.17 7.49
N SER A 18 9.74 37.23 7.85
CA SER A 18 10.03 35.81 7.82
C SER A 18 10.22 35.32 6.38
N LYS A 19 11.22 34.48 6.16
CA LYS A 19 11.53 33.87 4.85
C LYS A 19 11.35 32.35 4.85
N TYR A 20 11.46 31.72 6.01
CA TYR A 20 11.47 30.27 6.19
C TYR A 20 10.67 29.87 7.42
N THR A 21 10.25 28.60 7.48
CA THR A 21 9.49 28.00 8.59
C THR A 21 10.20 26.72 9.02
N CYS A 22 10.38 26.50 10.32
CA CYS A 22 10.98 25.28 10.84
C CYS A 22 10.02 24.09 10.71
N SER A 23 10.49 22.96 10.21
CA SER A 23 9.68 21.74 10.05
C SER A 23 9.36 21.01 11.36
N GLY A 24 10.11 21.27 12.45
CA GLY A 24 9.91 20.59 13.74
C GLY A 24 8.87 21.25 14.65
N CYS A 25 8.77 22.57 14.61
CA CYS A 25 7.96 23.36 15.56
C CYS A 25 7.19 24.52 14.89
N ALA A 26 7.18 24.59 13.55
CA ALA A 26 6.54 25.64 12.75
C ALA A 26 6.99 27.09 13.03
N THR A 27 8.10 27.30 13.76
CA THR A 27 8.63 28.66 14.05
C THR A 27 9.08 29.35 12.75
N VAL A 28 8.63 30.59 12.51
CA VAL A 28 8.98 31.38 11.32
C VAL A 28 10.22 32.24 11.55
N TYR A 29 11.19 32.20 10.63
CA TYR A 29 12.47 32.89 10.75
C TYR A 29 12.95 33.53 9.45
N CYS A 30 13.82 34.54 9.54
CA CYS A 30 14.28 35.30 8.37
C CYS A 30 15.55 34.75 7.72
N SER A 31 16.41 34.04 8.46
CA SER A 31 17.76 33.67 7.99
C SER A 31 18.40 32.53 8.78
N VAL A 32 19.47 31.94 8.23
CA VAL A 32 20.28 30.88 8.87
C VAL A 32 20.80 31.23 10.28
N PRO A 33 21.29 32.44 10.59
CA PRO A 33 21.69 32.77 11.97
C PRO A 33 20.50 32.74 12.94
N CYS A 34 19.30 33.09 12.48
CA CYS A 34 18.09 32.93 13.28
C CYS A 34 17.78 31.44 13.49
N TYR A 35 17.87 30.60 12.45
CA TYR A 35 17.67 29.15 12.58
C TYR A 35 18.60 28.50 13.64
N LYS A 36 19.87 28.91 13.69
CA LYS A 36 20.84 28.42 14.69
C LYS A 36 20.42 28.80 16.12
N LYS A 37 20.06 30.07 16.35
CA LYS A 37 19.56 30.54 17.66
C LYS A 37 18.30 29.81 18.11
N HIS A 38 17.42 29.48 17.17
CA HIS A 38 16.22 28.70 17.49
C HIS A 38 16.54 27.25 17.88
N LYS A 39 17.53 26.61 17.23
CA LYS A 39 17.92 25.22 17.54
C LYS A 39 18.56 25.05 18.93
N GLU A 40 19.07 26.15 19.50
CA GLU A 40 19.62 26.18 20.86
C GLU A 40 18.51 26.12 21.94
N VAL A 41 17.27 26.46 21.59
CA VAL A 41 16.07 26.25 22.40
C VAL A 41 15.46 24.89 22.03
N PRO A 42 14.90 24.09 22.96
CA PRO A 42 14.29 22.82 22.63
C PRO A 42 13.18 22.99 21.59
N CYS A 43 13.51 22.68 20.33
CA CYS A 43 12.60 22.60 19.21
C CYS A 43 11.84 21.26 19.31
N SER A 44 10.85 21.21 20.19
CA SER A 44 9.92 20.08 20.31
C SER A 44 8.64 20.33 19.48
N PRO A 45 8.03 19.29 18.91
CA PRO A 45 6.72 19.39 18.28
C PRO A 45 5.64 19.52 19.37
N GLU A 46 5.29 20.74 19.76
CA GLU A 46 4.07 20.94 20.56
C GLU A 46 2.86 20.83 19.63
N LYS A 47 2.07 19.78 19.87
CA LYS A 47 0.79 19.51 19.22
C LYS A 47 -0.17 20.62 19.66
N GLY A 48 -0.44 21.59 18.79
CA GLY A 48 -1.37 22.68 19.09
C GLY A 48 -2.78 22.14 19.35
N GLU A 49 -3.16 22.12 20.62
CA GLU A 49 -4.55 22.14 21.06
C GLU A 49 -5.09 23.56 20.84
N GLU A 50 -6.10 23.70 19.98
CA GLU A 50 -7.00 24.84 19.97
C GLU A 50 -8.42 24.34 20.24
N THR A 51 -8.85 24.57 21.48
CA THR A 51 -10.23 24.57 21.94
C THR A 51 -11.00 25.74 21.31
N ASN A 52 -12.18 25.47 20.75
CA ASN A 52 -13.37 26.32 20.92
C ASN A 52 -14.64 25.56 20.51
N GLU A 53 -15.41 25.20 21.54
CA GLU A 53 -16.88 25.08 21.60
C GLU A 53 -17.52 26.46 21.21
N ALA A 54 -18.78 26.66 20.82
CA ALA A 54 -19.99 25.90 20.49
C ALA A 54 -20.90 26.89 19.70
N GLU A 55 -21.85 26.45 18.85
CA GLU A 55 -23.32 26.38 19.06
C GLU A 55 -23.96 26.71 17.69
N ALA A 56 -25.16 26.31 17.26
CA ALA A 56 -26.17 25.34 17.68
C ALA A 56 -27.29 25.34 16.59
N SER A 57 -28.18 24.35 16.67
CA SER A 57 -29.59 24.34 16.19
C SER A 57 -29.87 23.88 14.74
N SER A 58 -30.89 23.07 14.41
CA SER A 58 -31.80 22.16 15.12
C SER A 58 -32.63 21.38 14.06
N HIS A 59 -32.92 20.11 14.37
CA HIS A 59 -34.17 19.34 14.15
C HIS A 59 -34.72 19.05 12.72
N SER A 60 -34.84 17.76 12.34
CA SER A 60 -36.08 16.95 12.53
C SER A 60 -36.08 15.60 11.80
N ALA A 61 -36.50 14.58 12.56
CA ALA A 61 -37.34 13.41 12.22
C ALA A 61 -36.90 12.35 11.18
N GLN A 62 -36.81 11.11 11.69
CA GLN A 62 -36.69 9.81 11.00
C GLN A 62 -37.90 9.48 10.10
N PRO A 63 -37.84 8.39 9.30
CA PRO A 63 -38.32 7.10 9.81
C PRO A 63 -37.45 5.86 9.49
N ASP A 64 -37.47 4.93 10.44
CA ASP A 64 -37.20 3.47 10.43
C ASP A 64 -36.46 2.79 9.26
N GLU A 65 -35.23 2.33 9.54
CA GLU A 65 -34.53 1.24 8.84
C GLU A 65 -33.98 0.27 9.92
N PRO A 66 -34.12 -1.06 9.76
CA PRO A 66 -33.79 -2.02 10.80
C PRO A 66 -32.29 -2.01 11.16
N PRO A 67 -31.92 -2.37 12.40
CA PRO A 67 -30.57 -2.17 12.93
C PRO A 67 -29.51 -2.91 12.11
N PRO A 68 -28.40 -2.27 11.72
CA PRO A 68 -27.26 -3.00 11.19
C PRO A 68 -26.72 -3.92 12.28
N GLU A 69 -26.57 -5.20 11.92
CA GLU A 69 -25.91 -6.20 12.75
C GLU A 69 -24.55 -5.65 13.23
N PRO A 70 -24.20 -5.83 14.51
CA PRO A 70 -22.92 -5.37 15.02
C PRO A 70 -21.80 -6.03 14.21
N PRO A 71 -20.74 -5.29 13.82
CA PRO A 71 -19.56 -5.89 13.26
C PRO A 71 -19.10 -7.02 14.18
N LEU A 72 -18.98 -8.23 13.65
CA LEU A 72 -18.31 -9.32 14.33
C LEU A 72 -16.85 -8.89 14.47
N GLU A 73 -16.52 -8.28 15.61
CA GLU A 73 -15.15 -8.01 16.01
C GLU A 73 -14.50 -9.38 16.29
N ASP A 74 -13.61 -9.80 15.39
CA ASP A 74 -12.70 -10.93 15.59
C ASP A 74 -11.71 -10.57 16.73
N GLU A 75 -12.18 -10.57 17.98
CA GLU A 75 -11.45 -10.17 19.20
C GLU A 75 -10.25 -11.10 19.53
N ASP A 76 -10.06 -12.19 18.79
CA ASP A 76 -8.98 -13.16 18.99
C ASP A 76 -7.91 -13.13 17.88
N ALA A 77 -8.01 -12.25 16.89
CA ALA A 77 -7.03 -12.18 15.81
C ALA A 77 -5.73 -11.50 16.30
N PRO A 78 -4.54 -12.10 16.06
CA PRO A 78 -3.27 -11.46 16.36
C PRO A 78 -3.19 -10.10 15.66
N PRO A 79 -2.66 -9.05 16.33
CA PRO A 79 -2.55 -7.74 15.72
C PRO A 79 -1.71 -7.81 14.44
N LEU A 80 -2.23 -7.21 13.37
CA LEU A 80 -1.55 -7.18 12.07
C LEU A 80 -0.21 -6.43 12.19
N ARG A 81 0.79 -6.92 11.47
CA ARG A 81 2.09 -6.23 11.38
C ARG A 81 1.92 -4.95 10.56
N LEU A 82 2.63 -3.90 10.97
CA LEU A 82 2.65 -2.63 10.24
C LEU A 82 3.29 -2.78 8.86
N LEU A 83 2.78 -2.06 7.85
CA LEU A 83 3.30 -2.10 6.48
C LEU A 83 4.76 -1.64 6.37
N THR A 84 5.19 -0.75 7.26
CA THR A 84 6.57 -0.25 7.34
C THR A 84 7.56 -1.30 7.83
N SER A 85 7.09 -2.40 8.42
CA SER A 85 7.94 -3.53 8.82
C SER A 85 8.38 -4.40 7.65
N LEU A 86 7.73 -4.28 6.48
CA LEU A 86 8.04 -5.09 5.31
C LEU A 86 9.20 -4.47 4.51
N LYS A 87 10.09 -5.34 3.99
CA LYS A 87 11.16 -4.94 3.07
C LYS A 87 10.62 -4.95 1.65
N TRP A 88 10.06 -3.82 1.22
CA TRP A 88 9.58 -3.64 -0.14
C TRP A 88 10.74 -3.60 -1.15
N PRO A 89 10.60 -4.23 -2.32
CA PRO A 89 11.57 -4.05 -3.40
C PRO A 89 11.55 -2.60 -3.88
N TYR A 90 12.69 -2.10 -4.33
CA TYR A 90 12.75 -0.79 -4.99
C TYR A 90 12.06 -0.89 -6.35
N VAL A 91 11.01 -0.09 -6.56
CA VAL A 91 10.34 0.06 -7.85
C VAL A 91 10.75 1.42 -8.41
N PRO A 92 11.44 1.47 -9.56
CA PRO A 92 11.76 2.73 -10.21
C PRO A 92 10.50 3.51 -10.59
N ASP A 93 10.55 4.83 -10.47
CA ASP A 93 9.48 5.69 -10.97
C ASP A 93 9.32 5.53 -12.49
N GLU A 94 8.09 5.61 -12.97
CA GLU A 94 7.79 5.51 -14.40
C GLU A 94 8.50 6.61 -15.18
N SER A 95 9.22 6.22 -16.24
CA SER A 95 9.91 7.18 -17.09
C SER A 95 8.88 8.07 -17.80
N ALA A 96 9.08 9.38 -17.74
CA ALA A 96 8.23 10.35 -18.44
C ALA A 96 8.23 10.20 -19.97
N TYR A 97 9.18 9.44 -20.52
CA TYR A 97 9.24 9.07 -21.93
C TYR A 97 9.26 7.54 -22.06
N PRO A 98 8.11 6.89 -22.25
CA PRO A 98 8.05 5.44 -22.39
C PRO A 98 8.74 5.03 -23.71
N ASP A 99 9.61 4.03 -23.61
CA ASP A 99 10.27 3.43 -24.77
C ASP A 99 9.20 2.73 -25.64
N PRO A 100 9.00 3.13 -26.92
CA PRO A 100 7.99 2.54 -27.78
C PRO A 100 8.14 1.02 -27.95
N LEU A 101 9.37 0.50 -27.83
CA LEU A 101 9.65 -0.92 -27.98
C LEU A 101 9.20 -1.74 -26.76
N LYS A 102 9.10 -1.10 -25.58
CA LYS A 102 8.71 -1.74 -24.32
C LYS A 102 7.23 -1.60 -24.00
N ARG A 103 6.44 -1.11 -24.96
CA ARG A 103 5.00 -0.88 -24.77
C ARG A 103 4.24 -2.18 -24.47
N ASP A 104 4.67 -3.27 -25.09
CA ASP A 104 4.01 -4.57 -24.97
C ASP A 104 4.67 -5.49 -23.91
N ASP A 105 5.75 -5.02 -23.26
CA ASP A 105 6.39 -5.74 -22.15
C ASP A 105 5.51 -5.67 -20.89
N PRO A 106 5.47 -6.73 -20.06
CA PRO A 106 4.76 -6.67 -18.79
C PRO A 106 5.35 -5.59 -17.90
N LYS A 107 4.52 -4.62 -17.48
CA LYS A 107 4.95 -3.55 -16.57
C LYS A 107 5.30 -4.14 -15.19
N PRO A 108 6.28 -3.60 -14.47
CA PRO A 108 6.54 -4.01 -13.09
C PRO A 108 5.40 -3.57 -12.17
N LEU A 109 5.22 -4.28 -11.04
CA LEU A 109 4.24 -3.88 -10.03
C LEU A 109 4.66 -2.55 -9.37
N GLN A 110 3.70 -1.64 -9.22
CA GLN A 110 3.87 -0.36 -8.54
C GLN A 110 3.74 -0.51 -7.02
N THR A 111 4.31 0.44 -6.25
CA THR A 111 4.24 0.43 -4.78
C THR A 111 2.81 0.33 -4.23
N ARG A 112 1.87 1.07 -4.82
CA ARG A 112 0.44 0.99 -4.43
C ARG A 112 -0.17 -0.42 -4.60
N GLN A 113 0.28 -1.16 -5.62
CA GLN A 113 -0.23 -2.50 -5.91
C GLN A 113 0.35 -3.50 -4.90
N TYR A 114 1.64 -3.34 -4.55
CA TYR A 114 2.28 -4.07 -3.47
C TYR A 114 1.56 -3.85 -2.12
N GLU A 115 1.22 -2.61 -1.79
CA GLU A 115 0.45 -2.27 -0.59
C GLU A 115 -0.95 -2.91 -0.61
N ALA A 116 -1.66 -2.85 -1.74
CA ALA A 116 -2.96 -3.49 -1.91
C ALA A 116 -2.89 -5.01 -1.69
N ILE A 117 -1.86 -5.66 -2.23
CA ILE A 117 -1.60 -7.10 -2.02
C ILE A 117 -1.38 -7.38 -0.52
N ALA A 118 -0.55 -6.60 0.18
CA ALA A 118 -0.30 -6.84 1.61
C ALA A 118 -1.51 -6.56 2.51
N MET A 119 -2.38 -5.62 2.13
CA MET A 119 -3.56 -5.26 2.90
C MET A 119 -4.79 -6.13 2.59
N SER A 120 -4.79 -6.88 1.50
CA SER A 120 -5.94 -7.66 1.03
C SER A 120 -6.39 -8.73 2.05
N PRO A 121 -7.64 -8.65 2.55
CA PRO A 121 -8.23 -9.69 3.39
C PRO A 121 -8.38 -11.01 2.63
N ALA A 122 -8.77 -10.96 1.36
CA ALA A 122 -8.97 -12.14 0.53
C ALA A 122 -7.68 -12.98 0.41
N ILE A 123 -6.54 -12.33 0.21
CA ILE A 123 -5.24 -13.01 0.14
C ILE A 123 -4.90 -13.68 1.48
N ARG A 124 -5.17 -13.01 2.61
CA ARG A 124 -4.96 -13.60 3.95
C ARG A 124 -5.85 -14.83 4.16
N THR A 125 -7.12 -14.76 3.77
CA THR A 125 -8.05 -15.89 3.87
C THR A 125 -7.60 -17.07 3.00
N THR A 126 -7.16 -16.81 1.76
CA THR A 126 -6.64 -17.86 0.87
C THR A 126 -5.39 -18.52 1.44
N LEU A 127 -4.46 -17.74 2.00
CA LEU A 127 -3.26 -18.28 2.66
C LEU A 127 -3.59 -19.09 3.93
N ALA A 128 -4.62 -18.71 4.67
CA ALA A 128 -5.08 -19.46 5.84
C ALA A 128 -5.79 -20.77 5.45
N ALA A 129 -6.53 -20.77 4.34
CA ALA A 129 -7.23 -21.94 3.82
C ALA A 129 -6.27 -23.01 3.25
N HIS A 130 -5.08 -22.60 2.78
CA HIS A 130 -4.12 -23.47 2.11
C HIS A 130 -2.74 -23.45 2.80
N PRO A 131 -2.49 -24.32 3.81
CA PRO A 131 -1.28 -24.28 4.64
C PRO A 131 0.01 -24.72 3.91
N ASN A 132 -0.12 -25.49 2.84
CA ASN A 132 0.93 -25.89 1.90
C ASN A 132 1.46 -24.72 1.06
N LEU A 133 0.62 -23.74 0.78
CA LEU A 133 0.89 -22.69 -0.19
C LEU A 133 2.09 -21.79 0.17
N PRO A 134 2.28 -21.34 1.44
CA PRO A 134 3.49 -20.61 1.83
C PRO A 134 4.79 -21.41 1.60
N GLY A 135 4.75 -22.72 1.84
CA GLY A 135 5.89 -23.62 1.60
C GLY A 135 6.20 -23.74 0.12
N LEU A 136 5.18 -23.92 -0.71
CA LEU A 136 5.28 -23.96 -2.16
C LEU A 136 5.87 -22.66 -2.72
N LEU A 137 5.31 -21.50 -2.35
CA LEU A 137 5.81 -20.19 -2.77
C LEU A 137 7.28 -19.99 -2.38
N THR A 138 7.65 -20.37 -1.16
CA THR A 138 9.04 -20.30 -0.69
C THR A 138 9.97 -21.22 -1.49
N SER A 139 9.50 -22.41 -1.89
CA SER A 139 10.29 -23.33 -2.71
C SER A 139 10.54 -22.78 -4.12
N ILE A 140 9.52 -22.15 -4.72
CA ILE A 140 9.61 -21.52 -6.04
C ILE A 140 10.52 -20.29 -5.97
N ASP A 141 10.43 -19.49 -4.91
CA ASP A 141 11.25 -18.27 -4.74
C ASP A 141 12.74 -18.57 -4.49
N LYS A 142 13.10 -19.80 -4.13
CA LYS A 142 14.51 -20.24 -4.07
C LYS A 142 15.10 -20.53 -5.45
N LEU A 143 14.26 -20.78 -6.45
CA LEU A 143 14.70 -21.08 -7.82
C LEU A 143 15.06 -19.79 -8.58
N ARG A 144 15.85 -19.92 -9.64
CA ARG A 144 16.29 -18.80 -10.49
C ARG A 144 16.19 -19.19 -11.96
N GLY A 145 16.02 -18.18 -12.83
CA GLY A 145 15.98 -18.37 -14.28
C GLY A 145 14.90 -19.37 -14.73
N PRO A 146 15.18 -20.23 -15.72
CA PRO A 146 14.18 -21.08 -16.35
C PRO A 146 13.55 -22.09 -15.38
N ASP A 147 14.30 -22.59 -14.40
CA ASP A 147 13.79 -23.56 -13.43
C ASP A 147 12.62 -22.98 -12.61
N ARG A 148 12.70 -21.68 -12.28
CA ARG A 148 11.62 -20.96 -11.59
C ARG A 148 10.37 -20.87 -12.48
N GLU A 149 10.55 -20.55 -13.76
CA GLU A 149 9.45 -20.44 -14.72
C GLU A 149 8.77 -21.79 -14.93
N HIS A 150 9.54 -22.87 -15.11
CA HIS A 150 8.99 -24.22 -15.21
C HIS A 150 8.28 -24.67 -13.93
N ALA A 151 8.80 -24.33 -12.76
CA ALA A 151 8.13 -24.63 -11.50
C ALA A 151 6.80 -23.88 -11.37
N LEU A 152 6.75 -22.61 -11.76
CA LEU A 152 5.52 -21.82 -11.80
C LEU A 152 4.50 -22.41 -12.78
N GLN A 153 4.92 -22.77 -14.00
CA GLN A 153 4.04 -23.38 -15.00
C GLN A 153 3.44 -24.69 -14.51
N ARG A 154 4.23 -25.54 -13.85
CA ARG A 154 3.75 -26.79 -13.26
C ARG A 154 2.77 -26.53 -12.11
N ALA A 155 3.12 -25.62 -11.21
CA ALA A 155 2.29 -25.27 -10.06
C ALA A 155 0.97 -24.61 -10.46
N LEU A 156 0.91 -23.94 -11.61
CA LEU A 156 -0.32 -23.37 -12.18
C LEU A 156 -1.07 -24.35 -13.11
N GLY A 157 -0.53 -25.54 -13.36
CA GLY A 157 -1.13 -26.53 -14.25
C GLY A 157 -1.15 -26.11 -15.73
N VAL A 158 -0.24 -25.24 -16.17
CA VAL A 158 -0.17 -24.69 -17.53
C VAL A 158 0.72 -25.55 -18.46
N THR A 159 1.49 -26.50 -17.92
CA THR A 159 2.34 -27.40 -18.73
C THR A 159 1.53 -28.44 -19.50
N ALA A 160 1.90 -28.69 -20.76
CA ALA A 160 1.31 -29.76 -21.57
C ALA A 160 1.49 -31.14 -20.90
N PRO A 161 0.48 -32.03 -20.99
CA PRO A 161 0.47 -33.31 -20.28
C PRO A 161 1.55 -34.31 -20.72
N GLU A 162 2.31 -34.02 -21.78
CA GLU A 162 3.34 -34.92 -22.31
C GLU A 162 4.64 -34.96 -21.48
N ILE A 163 4.82 -34.07 -20.50
CA ILE A 163 6.09 -33.91 -19.74
C ILE A 163 5.99 -34.38 -18.27
N THR A 164 4.80 -34.77 -17.77
CA THR A 164 4.66 -35.16 -16.36
C THR A 164 4.84 -36.68 -16.16
N PRO A 165 5.96 -37.16 -15.57
CA PRO A 165 6.01 -38.52 -15.04
C PRO A 165 5.04 -38.65 -13.87
N ALA A 166 4.19 -39.68 -13.95
CA ALA A 166 3.07 -39.97 -13.05
C ALA A 166 3.52 -40.38 -11.63
N SER A 167 3.96 -39.44 -10.80
CA SER A 167 4.18 -39.65 -9.37
C SER A 167 3.78 -38.41 -8.57
N GLY A 168 2.53 -38.37 -8.09
CA GLY A 168 2.05 -37.31 -7.18
C GLY A 168 0.72 -36.65 -7.57
N GLY A 169 -0.17 -37.34 -8.28
CA GLY A 169 -1.38 -36.73 -8.87
C GLY A 169 -2.45 -36.20 -7.90
N GLY A 170 -2.35 -36.49 -6.59
CA GLY A 170 -3.27 -35.96 -5.58
C GLY A 170 -2.88 -34.55 -5.12
N ASP A 171 -1.67 -34.42 -4.56
CA ASP A 171 -1.21 -33.18 -3.93
C ASP A 171 -1.03 -32.03 -4.93
N LEU A 172 -0.55 -32.34 -6.15
CA LEU A 172 -0.39 -31.34 -7.21
C LEU A 172 -1.73 -30.73 -7.63
N SER A 173 -2.83 -31.48 -7.56
CA SER A 173 -4.14 -30.95 -7.93
C SER A 173 -4.66 -29.94 -6.91
N GLU A 174 -4.45 -30.20 -5.62
CA GLU A 174 -4.82 -29.26 -4.55
C GLU A 174 -3.93 -28.03 -4.56
N ASP A 175 -2.61 -28.20 -4.74
CA ASP A 175 -1.64 -27.10 -4.90
C ASP A 175 -2.01 -26.19 -6.09
N VAL A 176 -2.42 -26.78 -7.23
CA VAL A 176 -2.83 -26.01 -8.43
C VAL A 176 -4.10 -25.20 -8.16
N LEU A 177 -5.10 -25.80 -7.49
CA LEU A 177 -6.32 -25.08 -7.13
C LEU A 177 -6.03 -23.95 -6.14
N ALA A 178 -5.21 -24.22 -5.13
CA ALA A 178 -4.80 -23.23 -4.13
C ALA A 178 -4.02 -22.08 -4.77
N LEU A 179 -3.08 -22.37 -5.68
CA LEU A 179 -2.29 -21.35 -6.35
C LEU A 179 -3.13 -20.52 -7.33
N ARG A 180 -4.10 -21.14 -8.02
CA ARG A 180 -5.08 -20.43 -8.84
C ARG A 180 -5.94 -19.49 -7.98
N ALA A 181 -6.47 -19.97 -6.85
CA ALA A 181 -7.25 -19.15 -5.94
C ALA A 181 -6.43 -17.95 -5.40
N LEU A 182 -5.14 -18.16 -5.11
CA LEU A 182 -4.25 -17.07 -4.75
C LEU A 182 -4.05 -16.08 -5.90
N ALA A 183 -3.82 -16.57 -7.12
CA ALA A 183 -3.64 -15.73 -8.30
C ALA A 183 -4.88 -14.84 -8.53
N GLU A 184 -6.08 -15.40 -8.43
CA GLU A 184 -7.34 -14.66 -8.54
C GLU A 184 -7.48 -13.59 -7.45
N ALA A 185 -7.13 -13.92 -6.19
CA ALA A 185 -7.16 -12.96 -5.09
C ALA A 185 -6.14 -11.82 -5.28
N VAL A 186 -4.96 -12.12 -5.82
CA VAL A 186 -3.93 -11.13 -6.16
C VAL A 186 -4.41 -10.23 -7.31
N GLU A 187 -4.97 -10.81 -8.36
CA GLU A 187 -5.53 -10.04 -9.47
C GLU A 187 -6.64 -9.09 -9.00
N ALA A 188 -7.56 -9.57 -8.16
CA ALA A 188 -8.62 -8.74 -7.59
C ALA A 188 -8.05 -7.59 -6.74
N ALA A 189 -7.03 -7.86 -5.91
CA ALA A 189 -6.39 -6.84 -5.09
C ALA A 189 -5.68 -5.76 -5.93
N VAL A 190 -5.04 -6.15 -7.04
CA VAL A 190 -4.31 -5.21 -7.91
C VAL A 190 -5.25 -4.43 -8.83
N ARG A 191 -6.34 -5.06 -9.30
CA ARG A 191 -7.33 -4.43 -10.20
C ARG A 191 -8.26 -3.45 -9.46
N GLY A 192 -8.54 -3.70 -8.17
CA GLY A 192 -9.50 -2.91 -7.41
C GLY A 192 -10.91 -2.99 -8.00
N ASP A 193 -11.62 -1.86 -8.06
CA ASP A 193 -13.03 -1.80 -8.49
C ASP A 193 -13.25 -1.91 -10.02
N LYS A 194 -12.17 -1.97 -10.81
CA LYS A 194 -12.26 -1.96 -12.28
C LYS A 194 -12.57 -3.34 -12.84
N THR A 195 -13.81 -3.81 -12.72
CA THR A 195 -14.24 -5.15 -13.17
C THR A 195 -14.30 -5.32 -14.70
N SER A 196 -14.21 -4.25 -15.48
CA SER A 196 -14.39 -4.29 -16.95
C SER A 196 -13.17 -4.76 -17.74
N ALA A 197 -11.99 -4.87 -17.12
CA ALA A 197 -10.76 -5.33 -17.76
C ALA A 197 -10.36 -6.73 -17.25
N LEU A 198 -10.11 -7.67 -18.17
CA LEU A 198 -9.50 -8.96 -17.84
C LEU A 198 -7.98 -8.78 -17.70
N GLY A 199 -7.38 -9.36 -16.66
CA GLY A 199 -5.95 -9.28 -16.37
C GLY A 199 -5.56 -8.22 -15.34
N LEU A 200 -4.26 -8.06 -15.12
CA LEU A 200 -3.70 -7.04 -14.24
C LEU A 200 -3.84 -5.66 -14.93
N ASP A 201 -4.44 -4.69 -14.24
CA ASP A 201 -4.50 -3.31 -14.72
C ASP A 201 -3.12 -2.68 -14.58
N TRP A 202 -2.35 -2.74 -15.67
CA TRP A 202 -1.04 -2.12 -15.76
C TRP A 202 -1.11 -0.59 -15.94
N GLY A 203 -2.31 0.00 -15.96
CA GLY A 203 -2.52 1.42 -16.29
C GLY A 203 -2.18 1.71 -17.77
N GLU A 204 -2.68 2.85 -18.29
CA GLU A 204 -2.15 3.42 -19.54
C GLU A 204 -0.75 3.98 -19.32
#